data_AF-A0A3B8JDG7-F1
#
_entry.id   AF-A0A3B8JDG7-F1
#
_cell.length_a   1.000
_cell.length_b   1.000
_cell.length_c   1.000
_cell.angle_alpha   90.00
_cell.angle_beta   90.00
_cell.angle_gamma   90.00
#
_symmetry.space_group_name_H-M   'P 1'
#
loop_
_entity.id
_entity.type
_entity.pdbx_description
1 polymer ?
#
loop_
_entity_poly.entity_id
_entity_poly.type
_entity_poly.pdbx_seq_one_letter_code
_entity_poly.pdbx_strand_id
1 'polypeptide(L)'
;MKLKLVPMLIGVIAVATITTTPLAAFAQASSPQPQQTQPATPRITLSAEQQKKFEELQASTISQIEAKLNPEQKKQYADARASGATLIQSLGAIKEVSESQKSEIVEILQSFNTKIGDILTPAQKELIEQSQSQQ
;
A
#
# COMPACT_ATOMS: atom_id res chain seq x y z
N MET A 1 33.30 14.34 -18.64
CA MET A 1 32.10 15.15 -18.33
C MET A 1 31.80 15.04 -16.82
N LYS A 2 31.20 16.09 -16.26
CA LYS A 2 31.17 16.51 -14.84
C LYS A 2 30.63 15.45 -13.86
N LEU A 3 31.38 15.12 -12.81
CA LEU A 3 30.87 14.50 -11.58
C LEU A 3 30.36 15.61 -10.65
N LYS A 4 29.11 15.51 -10.20
CA LYS A 4 28.53 16.41 -9.18
C LYS A 4 28.55 15.70 -7.82
N LEU A 5 29.40 16.17 -6.91
CA LEU A 5 29.39 15.81 -5.49
C LEU A 5 28.30 16.61 -4.77
N VAL A 6 27.41 15.93 -4.04
CA VAL A 6 26.46 16.56 -3.11
C VAL A 6 26.95 16.28 -1.69
N PRO A 7 27.28 17.30 -0.88
CA PRO A 7 27.78 17.10 0.48
C PRO A 7 26.63 16.83 1.46
N MET A 8 26.91 15.88 2.36
CA MET A 8 26.16 15.51 3.54
C MET A 8 26.25 16.65 4.58
N LEU A 9 25.13 17.27 4.95
CA LEU A 9 25.09 18.30 6.00
C LEU A 9 24.84 17.64 7.36
N ILE A 10 25.90 17.61 8.17
CA ILE A 10 25.86 17.36 9.61
C ILE A 10 25.24 18.60 10.27
N GLY A 11 24.07 18.45 10.86
CA GLY A 11 23.41 19.52 11.61
C GLY A 11 24.11 19.78 12.95
N VAL A 12 24.76 20.93 13.08
CA VAL A 12 25.24 21.45 14.36
C VAL A 12 24.14 22.36 14.94
N ILE A 13 23.63 22.02 16.11
CA ILE A 13 22.74 22.89 16.89
C ILE A 13 23.63 23.83 17.70
N ALA A 14 23.50 25.14 17.48
CA ALA A 14 24.06 26.16 18.36
C ALA A 14 22.94 27.11 18.80
N VAL A 15 22.70 27.15 20.11
CA VAL A 15 21.70 27.99 20.78
C VAL A 15 22.20 29.43 20.81
N ALA A 16 21.43 30.37 20.24
CA ALA A 16 21.78 31.79 20.21
C ALA A 16 21.02 32.55 21.33
N THR A 17 21.77 33.12 22.27
CA THR A 17 21.29 34.08 23.27
C THR A 17 21.12 35.47 22.64
N ILE A 18 19.95 36.06 22.84
CA ILE A 18 19.50 37.34 22.29
C ILE A 18 20.23 38.54 22.89
N THR A 19 20.88 39.36 22.05
CA THR A 19 21.27 40.74 22.37
C THR A 19 20.72 41.68 21.30
N THR A 20 20.09 42.76 21.75
CA THR A 20 19.27 43.71 20.98
C THR A 20 20.09 44.76 20.23
N THR A 21 19.88 44.89 18.92
CA THR A 21 20.00 46.15 18.14
C THR A 21 19.25 46.01 16.81
N PRO A 22 18.47 47.01 16.35
CA PRO A 22 17.74 46.95 15.08
C PRO A 22 18.52 47.70 13.98
N LEU A 23 18.85 47.03 12.87
CA LEU A 23 19.22 47.70 11.62
C LEU A 23 18.70 46.86 10.44
N ALA A 24 17.87 47.50 9.62
CA ALA A 24 17.19 46.91 8.47
C ALA A 24 18.16 46.62 7.31
N ALA A 25 18.08 45.42 6.74
CA ALA A 25 18.60 45.11 5.40
C ALA A 25 17.81 43.92 4.79
N PHE A 26 17.62 44.02 3.49
CA PHE A 26 16.67 43.29 2.64
C PHE A 26 16.91 41.77 2.50
N ALA A 27 15.84 41.09 2.05
CA ALA A 27 15.74 39.72 1.55
C ALA A 27 15.84 38.64 2.66
N GLN A 28 14.90 37.72 2.80
CA GLN A 28 14.28 36.93 1.75
C GLN A 28 12.79 36.76 2.06
N ALA A 29 11.93 37.10 1.11
CA ALA A 29 10.65 36.43 1.04
C ALA A 29 10.97 34.94 0.89
N SER A 30 10.87 34.19 1.98
CA SER A 30 10.73 32.74 1.91
C SER A 30 9.43 32.51 1.17
N SER A 31 9.51 32.46 -0.16
CA SER A 31 8.42 31.97 -0.99
C SER A 31 8.00 30.65 -0.33
N PRO A 32 6.74 30.50 0.12
CA PRO A 32 6.28 29.20 0.58
C PRO A 32 6.49 28.26 -0.61
N GLN A 33 7.51 27.43 -0.49
CA GLN A 33 7.81 26.39 -1.46
C GLN A 33 6.51 25.59 -1.55
N PRO A 34 5.85 25.50 -2.71
CA PRO A 34 4.61 24.75 -2.82
C PRO A 34 4.95 23.34 -2.36
N GLN A 35 4.47 22.97 -1.17
CA GLN A 35 4.42 21.58 -0.76
C GLN A 35 3.69 20.91 -1.91
N GLN A 36 4.42 20.08 -2.67
CA GLN A 36 3.82 19.18 -3.62
C GLN A 36 2.91 18.28 -2.80
N THR A 37 1.67 18.71 -2.60
CA THR A 37 0.57 17.86 -2.17
C THR A 37 0.47 16.82 -3.26
N GLN A 38 1.17 15.69 -3.06
CA GLN A 38 0.85 14.48 -3.79
C GLN A 38 -0.67 14.31 -3.65
N PRO A 39 -1.40 14.16 -4.76
CA PRO A 39 -2.84 13.97 -4.69
C PRO A 39 -3.09 12.81 -3.74
N ALA A 40 -3.77 13.08 -2.63
CA ALA A 40 -4.09 12.07 -1.66
C ALA A 40 -4.92 11.02 -2.39
N THR A 41 -4.38 9.80 -2.52
CA THR A 41 -5.14 8.70 -3.09
C THR A 41 -6.39 8.53 -2.23
N PRO A 42 -7.58 8.58 -2.82
CA PRO A 42 -8.80 8.55 -2.04
C PRO A 42 -8.85 7.21 -1.30
N ARG A 43 -8.91 7.28 0.04
CA ARG A 43 -8.83 6.10 0.91
C ARG A 43 -10.23 5.54 1.16
N ILE A 44 -10.42 4.28 0.81
CA ILE A 44 -11.67 3.59 1.09
C ILE A 44 -11.72 3.18 2.54
N THR A 45 -12.79 3.60 3.22
CA THR A 45 -13.09 3.20 4.59
C THR A 45 -14.28 2.24 4.55
N LEU A 46 -14.09 1.03 5.08
CA LEU A 46 -15.15 0.04 5.21
C LEU A 46 -15.91 0.27 6.52
N SER A 47 -17.23 0.04 6.51
CA SER A 47 -18.00 -0.07 7.75
C SER A 47 -17.59 -1.32 8.54
N ALA A 48 -17.93 -1.38 9.83
CA ALA A 48 -17.64 -2.56 10.66
C ALA A 48 -18.27 -3.84 10.07
N GLU A 49 -19.47 -3.74 9.50
CA GLU A 49 -20.15 -4.88 8.85
C GLU A 49 -19.47 -5.28 7.54
N GLN A 50 -19.03 -4.29 6.74
CA GLN A 50 -18.28 -4.56 5.50
C GLN A 50 -16.93 -5.20 5.81
N GLN A 51 -16.23 -4.70 6.83
CA GLN A 51 -14.96 -5.23 7.31
C GLN A 51 -15.11 -6.70 7.74
N LYS A 52 -16.14 -7.01 8.53
CA LYS A 52 -16.42 -8.39 8.95
C LYS A 52 -16.69 -9.32 7.74
N LYS A 53 -17.54 -8.88 6.80
CA LYS A 53 -17.80 -9.66 5.57
C LYS A 53 -16.53 -9.87 4.74
N PHE A 54 -15.67 -8.86 4.67
CA PHE A 54 -14.40 -8.94 3.99
C PHE A 54 -13.46 -9.96 4.65
N GLU A 55 -13.37 -9.97 5.98
CA GLU A 55 -12.55 -10.93 6.74
C GLU A 55 -13.05 -12.37 6.58
N GLU A 56 -14.35 -12.59 6.67
CA GLU A 56 -14.98 -13.90 6.43
C GLU A 56 -14.70 -14.40 5.00
N LEU A 57 -14.85 -13.49 4.02
CA LEU A 57 -14.56 -13.79 2.63
C LEU A 57 -13.07 -14.09 2.42
N GLN A 58 -12.18 -13.32 3.04
CA GLN A 58 -10.74 -13.54 2.96
C GLN A 58 -10.37 -14.91 3.54
N ALA A 59 -10.88 -15.26 4.72
CA ALA A 59 -10.64 -16.55 5.36
C ALA A 59 -11.13 -17.73 4.50
N SER A 60 -12.29 -17.59 3.86
CA SER A 60 -12.82 -18.57 2.92
C SER A 60 -11.92 -18.71 1.68
N THR A 61 -11.47 -17.60 1.11
CA THR A 61 -10.57 -17.59 -0.06
C THR A 61 -9.23 -18.24 0.25
N ILE A 62 -8.64 -17.93 1.40
CA ILE A 62 -7.42 -18.57 1.91
C ILE A 62 -7.59 -20.09 1.96
N SER A 63 -8.70 -20.56 2.54
CA SER A 63 -8.95 -22.00 2.68
C SER A 63 -9.05 -22.70 1.32
N GLN A 64 -9.68 -22.04 0.34
CA GLN A 64 -9.78 -22.55 -1.03
C GLN A 64 -8.43 -22.57 -1.73
N ILE A 65 -7.61 -21.53 -1.56
CA ILE A 65 -6.23 -21.49 -2.09
C ILE A 65 -5.41 -22.62 -1.49
N GLU A 66 -5.40 -22.75 -0.17
CA GLU A 66 -4.64 -23.80 0.52
C GLU A 66 -5.06 -25.19 0.05
N ALA A 67 -6.35 -25.43 -0.23
CA ALA A 67 -6.81 -26.71 -0.77
C ALA A 67 -6.17 -27.07 -2.13
N LYS A 68 -5.68 -26.09 -2.91
CA LYS A 68 -4.99 -26.29 -4.19
C LYS A 68 -3.48 -26.44 -4.06
N LEU A 69 -2.93 -26.16 -2.89
CA LEU A 69 -1.50 -26.20 -2.62
C LEU A 69 -1.08 -27.55 -2.03
N ASN A 70 0.12 -27.99 -2.40
CA ASN A 70 0.76 -29.13 -1.72
C ASN A 70 1.27 -28.70 -0.32
N PRO A 71 1.68 -29.64 0.55
CA PRO A 71 2.10 -29.32 1.91
C PRO A 71 3.24 -28.29 2.01
N GLU A 72 4.21 -28.33 1.08
CA GLU A 72 5.34 -27.39 1.09
C GLU A 72 4.92 -25.98 0.64
N GLN A 73 4.11 -25.90 -0.41
CA GLN A 73 3.52 -24.65 -0.88
C GLN A 73 2.60 -24.01 0.18
N LYS A 74 1.80 -24.82 0.90
CA LYS A 74 0.99 -24.35 2.04
C LYS A 74 1.86 -23.70 3.11
N LYS A 75 3.00 -24.31 3.43
CA LYS A 75 3.94 -23.76 4.40
C LYS A 75 4.50 -22.41 3.93
N GLN A 76 4.96 -22.32 2.68
CA GLN A 76 5.48 -21.07 2.12
C GLN A 76 4.41 -19.95 2.14
N TYR A 77 3.18 -20.30 1.78
CA TYR A 77 2.04 -19.39 1.81
C TYR A 77 1.71 -18.92 3.23
N ALA A 78 1.66 -19.83 4.20
CA ALA A 78 1.39 -19.52 5.60
C ALA A 78 2.51 -18.66 6.23
N ASP A 79 3.77 -18.98 5.95
CA ASP A 79 4.93 -18.23 6.44
C ASP A 79 4.91 -16.79 5.89
N ALA A 80 4.59 -16.59 4.61
CA ALA A 80 4.43 -15.27 4.02
C ALA A 80 3.30 -14.48 4.70
N ARG A 81 2.15 -15.11 4.95
CA ARG A 81 1.04 -14.45 5.67
C ARG A 81 1.39 -14.09 7.10
N ALA A 82 2.11 -14.96 7.81
CA ALA A 82 2.57 -14.70 9.17
C ALA A 82 3.52 -13.48 9.24
N SER A 83 4.23 -13.18 8.15
CA SER A 83 5.06 -11.97 8.02
C SER A 83 4.28 -10.67 7.74
N GLY A 84 2.94 -10.73 7.65
CA GLY A 84 2.09 -9.57 7.37
C GLY A 84 1.87 -9.31 5.88
N ALA A 85 2.28 -10.24 5.00
CA ALA A 85 2.02 -10.12 3.57
C ALA A 85 0.52 -10.20 3.27
N THR A 86 0.07 -9.41 2.30
CA THR A 86 -1.30 -9.51 1.77
C THR A 86 -1.53 -10.87 1.10
N LEU A 87 -2.79 -11.20 0.82
CA LEU A 87 -3.16 -12.44 0.13
C LEU A 87 -2.38 -12.62 -1.18
N ILE A 88 -2.31 -11.58 -2.01
CA ILE A 88 -1.62 -11.60 -3.31
C ILE A 88 -0.10 -11.68 -3.14
N GLN A 89 0.48 -10.92 -2.20
CA GLN A 89 1.91 -11.00 -1.91
C GLN A 89 2.31 -12.40 -1.42
N SER A 90 1.45 -13.03 -0.62
CA SER A 90 1.70 -14.38 -0.10
C SER A 90 1.69 -15.44 -1.20
N LEU A 91 0.86 -15.29 -2.23
CA LEU A 91 0.89 -16.15 -3.41
C LEU A 91 2.20 -16.03 -4.18
N GLY A 92 2.78 -14.82 -4.23
CA GLY A 92 4.08 -14.57 -4.87
C GLY A 92 5.27 -15.23 -4.15
N ALA A 93 5.09 -15.66 -2.90
CA ALA A 93 6.12 -16.37 -2.14
C ALA A 93 6.16 -17.88 -2.43
N ILE A 94 5.13 -18.41 -3.08
CA ILE A 94 5.01 -19.84 -3.36
C ILE A 94 5.92 -20.20 -4.55
N LYS A 95 6.80 -21.17 -4.34
CA LYS A 95 7.68 -21.73 -5.36
C LYS A 95 7.00 -22.90 -6.07
N GLU A 96 7.35 -23.06 -7.34
CA GLU A 96 6.93 -24.20 -8.17
C GLU A 96 5.41 -24.42 -8.21
N VAL A 97 4.66 -23.40 -8.61
CA VAL A 97 3.22 -23.50 -8.88
C VAL A 97 3.01 -24.02 -10.30
N SER A 98 2.23 -25.09 -10.49
CA SER A 98 1.90 -25.57 -11.83
C SER A 98 0.94 -24.62 -12.55
N GLU A 99 0.89 -24.68 -13.89
CA GLU A 99 -0.08 -23.87 -14.66
C GLU A 99 -1.53 -24.21 -14.31
N SER A 100 -1.83 -25.48 -13.98
CA SER A 100 -3.16 -25.87 -13.52
C SER A 100 -3.50 -25.25 -12.16
N GLN A 101 -2.58 -25.31 -11.19
CA GLN A 101 -2.78 -24.68 -9.88
C GLN A 101 -2.95 -23.17 -10.02
N LYS A 102 -2.16 -22.54 -10.89
CA LYS A 102 -2.24 -21.11 -11.18
C LYS A 102 -3.60 -20.73 -11.75
N SER A 103 -4.14 -21.51 -12.69
CA SER A 103 -5.48 -21.29 -13.25
C SER A 103 -6.56 -21.35 -12.16
N GLU A 104 -6.54 -22.40 -11.33
CA GLU A 104 -7.51 -22.56 -10.24
C GLU A 104 -7.41 -21.41 -9.21
N ILE A 105 -6.20 -20.99 -8.87
CA ILE A 105 -5.98 -19.86 -7.95
C ILE A 105 -6.51 -18.57 -8.58
N VAL A 106 -6.28 -18.33 -9.87
CA VAL A 106 -6.80 -17.15 -10.57
C VAL A 106 -8.34 -17.13 -10.55
N GLU A 107 -9.00 -18.26 -10.77
CA GLU A 107 -10.46 -18.34 -10.67
C GLU A 107 -10.97 -18.03 -9.26
N ILE A 108 -10.30 -18.56 -8.23
CA ILE A 108 -10.61 -18.25 -6.83
C ILE A 108 -10.46 -16.75 -6.56
N LEU A 109 -9.39 -16.12 -7.06
CA LEU A 109 -9.15 -14.68 -6.91
C LEU A 109 -10.17 -13.83 -7.68
N GLN A 110 -10.60 -14.25 -8.86
CA GLN A 110 -11.65 -13.57 -9.62
C GLN A 110 -12.96 -13.60 -8.83
N SER A 111 -13.35 -14.78 -8.32
CA SER A 111 -14.55 -14.91 -7.48
C SER A 111 -14.47 -14.05 -6.22
N PHE A 112 -13.30 -14.00 -5.58
CA PHE A 112 -13.04 -13.14 -4.43
C PHE A 112 -13.25 -11.65 -4.77
N ASN A 113 -12.66 -11.18 -5.88
CA ASN A 113 -12.81 -9.79 -6.32
C ASN A 113 -14.26 -9.42 -6.64
N THR A 114 -15.01 -10.30 -7.31
CA THR A 114 -16.44 -10.09 -7.56
C THR A 114 -17.21 -9.93 -6.25
N LYS A 115 -16.99 -10.83 -5.29
CA LYS A 115 -17.67 -10.79 -3.99
C LYS A 115 -17.28 -9.58 -3.14
N ILE A 116 -16.04 -9.10 -3.22
CA ILE A 116 -15.65 -7.81 -2.61
C ILE A 116 -16.47 -6.69 -3.24
N GLY A 117 -16.61 -6.67 -4.57
CA GLY A 117 -17.45 -5.72 -5.26
C GLY A 117 -18.86 -5.65 -4.67
N ASP A 118 -19.48 -6.79 -4.34
CA ASP A 118 -20.82 -6.83 -3.77
C ASP A 118 -20.91 -6.30 -2.33
N ILE A 119 -19.79 -6.25 -1.60
CA ILE A 119 -19.72 -5.70 -0.23
C ILE A 119 -19.62 -4.16 -0.27
N LEU A 120 -19.08 -3.58 -1.35
CA LEU A 120 -18.84 -2.15 -1.48
C LEU A 120 -20.09 -1.37 -1.89
N THR A 121 -20.21 -0.15 -1.39
CA THR A 121 -21.26 0.78 -1.84
C THR A 121 -20.96 1.32 -3.24
N PRO A 122 -21.97 1.80 -3.99
CA PRO A 122 -21.74 2.42 -5.30
C PRO A 122 -20.70 3.55 -5.24
N ALA A 123 -20.79 4.42 -4.24
CA ALA A 123 -19.82 5.52 -4.05
C ALA A 123 -18.39 5.02 -3.77
N GLN A 124 -18.23 3.93 -3.02
CA GLN A 124 -16.92 3.31 -2.81
C GLN A 124 -16.36 2.72 -4.12
N LYS A 125 -17.20 2.14 -4.98
CA LYS A 125 -16.79 1.60 -6.28
C LYS A 125 -16.32 2.69 -7.23
N GLU A 126 -17.07 3.78 -7.37
CA GLU A 126 -16.69 4.92 -8.22
C GLU A 126 -15.33 5.49 -7.80
N LEU A 127 -15.07 5.54 -6.49
CA LEU A 127 -13.80 6.00 -5.94
C LEU A 127 -12.64 5.06 -6.31
N ILE A 128 -12.86 3.75 -6.33
CA ILE A 128 -11.89 2.77 -6.86
C ILE A 128 -11.63 3.01 -8.35
N GLU A 129 -12.68 3.13 -9.16
CA GLU A 129 -12.57 3.32 -10.61
C GLU A 129 -11.84 4.61 -10.97
N GLN A 130 -12.13 5.69 -10.26
CA GLN A 130 -11.43 6.97 -10.42
C GLN A 130 -9.95 6.85 -10.03
N SER A 131 -9.63 6.13 -8.96
CA SER A 131 -8.24 5.91 -8.54
C SER A 131 -7.43 5.04 -9.50
N GLN A 132 -8.09 4.12 -10.20
CA GLN A 132 -7.46 3.27 -11.23
C GLN A 132 -7.28 4.01 -12.55
N SER A 133 -8.22 4.87 -12.92
CA SER A 133 -8.17 5.64 -14.17
C SER A 133 -7.13 6.77 -14.17
N GLN A 134 -6.59 7.10 -12.99
CA GLN A 134 -5.57 8.15 -12.80
C GLN A 134 -4.15 7.62 -12.60
N GLN A 135 -3.95 6.30 -12.73
CA GLN A 135 -2.65 5.63 -12.74
C GLN A 135 -2.27 5.21 -14.16
#